data_AF-A0A0N1ENB1-F1
#
_entry.id   AF-A0A0N1ENB1-F1
#
_cell.length_a   1.000
_cell.length_b   1.000
_cell.length_c   1.000
_cell.angle_alpha   90.00
_cell.angle_beta   90.00
_cell.angle_gamma   90.00
#
_symmetry.space_group_name_H-M   'P 1'
#
loop_
_entity.id
_entity.type
_entity.pdbx_description
1 polymer ?
#
loop_
_entity_poly.entity_id
_entity_poly.type
_entity_poly.pdbx_seq_one_letter_code
_entity_poly.pdbx_strand_id
1 'polypeptide(L)'
;MEKSLSVPPETEQQYLAITGRISIVLALFLLAQVFLTVISEKNSVIYWLLDVIVFVSIIYCIVLVLKSMKFAKNISSLGYWALKFNDEYVDYVSSFSLRATCNIMVVGGIFLAYSGDSKWFIEFIAPFGLTDMLQVLLGLAAATHGVLILWKLREEGLDE
;
A
#
# COMPACT_ATOMS: atom_id res chain seq x y z
N MET A 1 27.00 -3.70 26.40
CA MET A 1 26.31 -2.51 25.86
C MET A 1 26.70 -2.44 24.40
N GLU A 2 25.91 -3.06 23.52
CA GLU A 2 26.18 -3.00 22.08
C GLU A 2 26.11 -1.54 21.67
N LYS A 3 27.20 -1.08 21.05
CA LYS A 3 27.26 0.24 20.46
C LYS A 3 26.25 0.20 19.30
N SER A 4 25.02 0.65 19.55
CA SER A 4 24.06 0.86 18.48
C SER A 4 24.72 1.85 17.53
N LEU A 5 25.22 1.35 16.40
CA LEU A 5 25.47 2.21 15.26
C LEU A 5 24.13 2.91 15.03
N SER A 6 24.09 4.21 15.35
CA SER A 6 22.91 5.04 15.12
C SER A 6 22.61 4.92 13.63
N VAL A 7 21.51 4.24 13.30
CA VAL A 7 21.04 4.18 11.93
C VAL A 7 20.79 5.63 11.51
N PRO A 8 21.38 6.12 10.42
CA PRO A 8 21.14 7.48 9.98
C PRO A 8 19.65 7.67 9.68
N PRO A 9 19.01 8.77 10.15
CA PRO A 9 17.58 9.04 9.90
C PRO A 9 17.21 8.94 8.42
N GLU A 10 18.11 9.38 7.52
CA GLU A 10 17.91 9.34 6.08
C GLU A 10 17.80 7.91 5.54
N THR A 11 18.43 6.94 6.22
CA THR A 11 18.33 5.51 5.84
C THR A 11 16.95 4.96 6.17
N GLU A 12 16.40 5.30 7.34
CA GLU A 12 15.05 4.90 7.75
C GLU A 12 13.98 5.60 6.90
N GLN A 13 14.18 6.89 6.61
CA GLN A 13 13.32 7.69 5.74
C GLN A 13 13.28 7.12 4.30
N GLN A 14 14.44 6.78 3.72
CA GLN A 14 14.52 6.15 2.39
C GLN A 14 13.82 4.79 2.35
N TYR A 15 14.04 3.97 3.38
CA TYR A 15 13.36 2.68 3.48
C TYR A 15 11.84 2.86 3.57
N LEU A 16 11.36 3.75 4.44
CA LEU A 16 9.94 4.02 4.59
C LEU A 16 9.34 4.58 3.28
N ALA A 17 10.04 5.47 2.58
CA ALA A 17 9.61 5.99 1.28
C ALA A 17 9.50 4.87 0.22
N ILE A 18 10.42 3.90 0.20
CA ILE A 18 10.32 2.73 -0.68
C ILE A 18 9.09 1.90 -0.31
N THR A 19 8.86 1.66 0.99
CA THR A 19 7.66 0.96 1.48
C THR A 19 6.39 1.67 1.03
N GLY A 20 6.30 2.99 1.18
CA GLY A 20 5.17 3.78 0.70
C GLY A 20 4.95 3.64 -0.81
N ARG A 21 6.02 3.66 -1.61
CA ARG A 21 5.93 3.42 -3.07
C ARG A 21 5.43 2.01 -3.38
N ILE A 22 5.90 0.98 -2.69
CA ILE A 22 5.40 -0.40 -2.86
C ILE A 22 3.90 -0.44 -2.62
N SER A 23 3.40 0.22 -1.56
CA SER A 23 1.98 0.25 -1.25
C SER A 23 1.13 0.95 -2.31
N ILE A 24 1.60 2.06 -2.87
CA ILE A 24 0.92 2.72 -4.00
C ILE A 24 0.85 1.80 -5.22
N VAL A 25 1.95 1.14 -5.56
CA VAL A 25 2.01 0.28 -6.75
C VAL A 25 1.13 -0.95 -6.56
N LEU A 26 1.09 -1.52 -5.35
CA LEU A 26 0.17 -2.59 -5.00
C LEU A 26 -1.29 -2.14 -5.10
N ALA A 27 -1.61 -0.93 -4.63
CA ALA A 27 -2.95 -0.38 -4.76
C ALA A 27 -3.37 -0.22 -6.22
N LEU A 28 -2.50 0.34 -7.06
CA LEU A 28 -2.74 0.48 -8.49
C LEU A 28 -2.96 -0.87 -9.16
N PHE A 29 -2.13 -1.87 -8.83
CA PHE A 29 -2.29 -3.23 -9.31
C PHE A 29 -3.67 -3.82 -8.94
N LEU A 30 -4.05 -3.76 -7.66
CA LEU A 30 -5.31 -4.32 -7.18
C LEU A 30 -6.52 -3.62 -7.80
N LEU A 31 -6.51 -2.29 -7.85
CA LEU A 31 -7.63 -1.52 -8.41
C LEU A 31 -7.75 -1.73 -9.92
N ALA A 32 -6.63 -1.77 -10.65
CA ALA A 32 -6.64 -2.06 -12.08
C ALA A 32 -7.18 -3.47 -12.39
N GLN A 33 -6.82 -4.46 -11.56
CA GLN A 33 -7.38 -5.82 -11.66
C GLN A 33 -8.90 -5.82 -11.48
N VAL A 34 -9.41 -5.10 -10.48
CA VAL A 34 -10.87 -4.96 -10.26
C VAL A 34 -11.54 -4.34 -11.49
N PHE A 35 -10.98 -3.28 -12.08
CA PHE A 35 -11.56 -2.69 -13.29
C PHE A 35 -11.53 -3.64 -14.49
N LEU A 36 -10.52 -4.50 -14.61
CA LEU A 36 -10.43 -5.50 -15.68
C LEU A 36 -11.53 -6.58 -15.57
N THR A 37 -12.05 -6.89 -14.37
CA THR A 37 -13.10 -7.92 -14.23
C THR A 37 -14.43 -7.51 -14.86
N VAL A 38 -14.69 -6.21 -14.97
CA VAL A 38 -15.96 -5.67 -15.47
C VAL A 38 -15.91 -5.15 -16.91
N ILE A 39 -14.71 -4.97 -17.46
CA ILE A 39 -14.56 -4.56 -18.87
C ILE A 39 -14.66 -5.81 -19.75
N SER A 40 -15.82 -5.97 -20.39
CA SER A 40 -16.12 -7.10 -21.27
C SER A 40 -15.42 -7.01 -22.63
N GLU A 41 -15.17 -5.80 -23.13
CA GLU A 41 -14.54 -5.58 -24.44
C GLU A 41 -13.01 -5.57 -24.35
N LYS A 42 -12.41 -6.74 -24.57
CA LYS A 42 -10.94 -6.93 -24.53
C LYS A 42 -10.18 -6.16 -25.61
N ASN A 43 -10.85 -5.76 -26.69
CA ASN A 43 -10.25 -4.95 -27.75
C ASN A 43 -10.34 -3.44 -27.48
N SER A 44 -10.99 -3.03 -26.38
CA SER A 44 -11.08 -1.62 -26.03
C SER A 44 -9.71 -1.08 -25.60
N VAL A 45 -9.46 0.18 -25.95
CA VAL A 45 -8.23 0.89 -25.54
C VAL A 45 -8.07 0.90 -24.01
N ILE A 46 -9.19 0.98 -23.28
CA ILE A 46 -9.22 0.99 -21.82
C ILE A 46 -8.74 -0.35 -21.25
N TYR A 47 -9.20 -1.48 -21.81
CA TYR A 47 -8.75 -2.80 -21.39
C TYR A 47 -7.22 -2.95 -21.56
N TRP A 48 -6.71 -2.59 -22.74
CA TRP A 48 -5.27 -2.62 -23.02
C TRP A 48 -4.46 -1.72 -22.08
N LEU A 49 -4.95 -0.51 -21.79
CA LEU A 49 -4.29 0.39 -20.87
C LEU A 49 -4.20 -0.20 -19.45
N LEU A 50 -5.29 -0.77 -18.95
CA LEU A 50 -5.31 -1.40 -17.64
C LEU A 50 -4.42 -2.63 -17.57
N ASP A 51 -4.37 -3.44 -18.63
CA ASP A 51 -3.50 -4.62 -18.71
C ASP A 51 -2.01 -4.22 -18.66
N VAL A 52 -1.65 -3.14 -19.36
CA VAL A 52 -0.31 -2.54 -19.28
C VAL A 52 -0.03 -2.01 -17.87
N ILE A 53 -0.98 -1.33 -17.22
CA ILE A 53 -0.83 -0.86 -15.84
C ILE A 53 -0.57 -2.03 -14.89
N VAL A 54 -1.34 -3.11 -15.01
CA VAL A 54 -1.16 -4.33 -14.20
C VAL A 54 0.22 -4.91 -14.40
N PHE A 55 0.64 -5.09 -15.66
CA PHE A 55 1.95 -5.65 -16.00
C PHE A 55 3.12 -4.80 -15.46
N VAL A 56 3.08 -3.48 -15.70
CA VAL A 56 4.09 -2.54 -15.22
C VAL A 56 4.11 -2.50 -13.69
N SER A 57 2.96 -2.56 -13.04
CA SER A 57 2.86 -2.55 -11.58
C SER A 57 3.55 -3.77 -10.97
N ILE A 58 3.37 -4.97 -11.54
CA ILE A 58 4.07 -6.18 -11.07
C ILE A 58 5.59 -6.01 -11.17
N ILE A 59 6.10 -5.62 -12.34
CA ILE A 59 7.54 -5.44 -12.56
C ILE A 59 8.09 -4.41 -11.58
N TYR A 60 7.40 -3.29 -11.43
CA TYR A 60 7.86 -2.20 -10.58
C TYR A 60 7.80 -2.58 -9.09
N CYS A 61 6.78 -3.32 -8.64
CA CYS A 61 6.72 -3.91 -7.30
C CYS A 61 7.93 -4.82 -7.04
N ILE A 62 8.27 -5.72 -7.97
CA ILE A 62 9.44 -6.61 -7.83
C ILE A 62 10.72 -5.77 -7.66
N VAL A 63 10.92 -4.76 -8.50
CA VAL A 63 12.10 -3.88 -8.43
C VAL A 63 12.17 -3.16 -7.08
N LEU A 64 11.05 -2.64 -6.58
CA LEU A 64 11.00 -1.94 -5.30
C LEU A 64 11.23 -2.87 -4.11
N VAL A 65 10.68 -4.09 -4.12
CA VAL A 65 10.93 -5.11 -3.09
C VAL A 65 12.41 -5.49 -3.07
N LEU A 66 13.03 -5.71 -4.23
CA LEU A 66 14.47 -5.97 -4.30
C LEU A 66 15.30 -4.79 -3.78
N LYS A 67 14.85 -3.55 -3.99
CA LYS A 67 15.48 -2.37 -3.39
C LYS A 67 15.30 -2.33 -1.87
N SER A 68 14.12 -2.65 -1.35
CA SER A 68 13.84 -2.63 0.09
C SER A 68 14.65 -3.69 0.85
N MET A 69 14.88 -4.86 0.23
CA MET A 69 15.70 -5.94 0.83
C MET A 69 17.14 -5.50 1.12
N LYS A 70 17.68 -4.50 0.43
CA LYS A 70 19.03 -3.96 0.71
C LYS A 70 19.13 -3.32 2.09
N PHE A 71 18.01 -2.90 2.66
CA PHE A 71 17.95 -2.26 3.97
C PHE A 71 17.93 -3.28 5.11
N ALA A 72 17.70 -4.56 4.86
CA ALA A 72 17.59 -5.59 5.91
C ALA A 72 18.81 -5.70 6.83
N LYS A 73 19.99 -5.27 6.37
CA LYS A 73 21.23 -5.23 7.17
C LYS A 73 21.58 -3.83 7.71
N ASN A 74 20.88 -2.80 7.26
CA ASN A 74 21.22 -1.40 7.50
C ASN A 74 20.21 -0.69 8.42
N ILE A 75 19.08 -1.33 8.73
CA ILE A 75 18.10 -0.85 9.72
C ILE A 75 17.88 -1.93 10.78
N SER A 76 17.23 -1.56 11.89
CA SER A 76 16.89 -2.52 12.93
C SER A 76 15.90 -3.58 12.41
N SER A 77 15.95 -4.80 12.96
CA SER A 77 14.99 -5.86 12.60
C SER A 77 13.54 -5.43 12.85
N LEU A 78 13.30 -4.64 13.90
CA LEU A 78 12.01 -4.04 14.21
C LEU A 78 11.61 -2.99 13.15
N GLY A 79 12.53 -2.15 12.69
CA GLY A 79 12.28 -1.21 11.59
C GLY A 79 11.95 -1.91 10.29
N TYR A 80 12.66 -3.00 9.98
CA TYR A 80 12.43 -3.76 8.75
C TYR A 80 11.12 -4.54 8.76
N TRP A 81 10.75 -5.22 9.85
CA TRP A 81 9.57 -6.09 9.86
C TRP A 81 8.31 -5.43 10.42
N ALA A 82 8.46 -4.54 11.39
CA ALA A 82 7.35 -3.93 12.11
C ALA A 82 7.20 -2.42 11.82
N LEU A 83 8.05 -1.86 10.96
CA LEU A 83 8.11 -0.42 10.67
C LEU A 83 8.26 0.43 11.94
N LYS A 84 8.99 -0.09 12.94
CA LYS A 84 9.31 0.60 14.18
C LYS A 84 10.73 1.15 14.12
N PHE A 85 10.85 2.47 14.00
CA PHE A 85 12.09 3.16 13.66
C PHE A 85 12.74 3.80 14.88
N ASN A 86 14.03 4.14 14.76
CA ASN A 86 14.76 4.86 15.82
C ASN A 86 14.55 6.37 15.70
N ASP A 87 14.43 6.86 14.47
CA ASP A 87 14.04 8.24 14.21
C ASP A 87 12.57 8.48 14.60
N GLU A 88 12.35 9.52 15.41
CA GLU A 88 11.03 9.80 16.00
C GLU A 88 10.01 10.22 14.94
N TYR A 89 10.42 10.98 13.93
CA TYR A 89 9.53 11.43 12.88
C TYR A 89 9.16 10.27 11.94
N VAL A 90 10.15 9.48 11.51
CA VAL A 90 9.93 8.31 10.66
C VAL A 90 9.03 7.28 11.37
N ASP A 91 9.22 7.05 12.68
CA ASP A 91 8.36 6.18 13.49
C ASP A 91 6.93 6.72 13.64
N TYR A 92 6.79 8.05 13.79
CA TYR A 92 5.49 8.70 13.80
C TYR A 92 4.75 8.48 12.46
N VAL A 93 5.42 8.72 11.33
CA VAL A 93 4.82 8.58 9.99
C VAL A 93 4.43 7.14 9.71
N SER A 94 5.29 6.18 10.04
CA SER A 94 4.98 4.76 9.87
C SER A 94 3.78 4.34 10.74
N SER A 95 3.76 4.72 12.01
CA SER A 95 2.68 4.42 12.96
C SER A 95 1.36 5.05 12.56
N PHE A 96 1.39 6.31 12.11
CA PHE A 96 0.20 7.03 11.65
C PHE A 96 -0.41 6.35 10.42
N SER A 97 0.42 6.04 9.42
CA SER A 97 -0.03 5.37 8.21
C SER A 97 -0.57 3.97 8.50
N LEU A 98 0.08 3.17 9.36
CA LEU A 98 -0.41 1.85 9.78
C LEU A 98 -1.75 1.92 10.50
N ARG A 99 -1.95 2.92 11.36
CA ARG A 99 -3.23 3.12 12.06
C ARG A 99 -4.36 3.45 11.10
N ALA A 100 -4.11 4.31 10.12
CA ALA A 100 -5.09 4.63 9.08
C ALA A 100 -5.47 3.38 8.27
N THR A 101 -4.46 2.61 7.82
CA THR A 101 -4.64 1.34 7.09
C THR A 101 -5.45 0.34 7.91
N CYS A 102 -5.12 0.17 9.19
CA CYS A 102 -5.83 -0.73 10.10
C CYS A 102 -7.30 -0.33 10.24
N ASN A 103 -7.60 0.95 10.44
CA ASN A 103 -8.98 1.43 10.55
C ASN A 103 -9.78 1.17 9.26
N ILE A 104 -9.18 1.40 8.08
CA ILE A 104 -9.83 1.09 6.80
C ILE A 104 -10.15 -0.41 6.72
N MET A 105 -9.16 -1.27 7.00
CA MET A 105 -9.34 -2.73 6.94
C MET A 105 -10.37 -3.23 7.94
N VAL A 106 -10.38 -2.71 9.17
CA VAL A 106 -11.32 -3.12 10.22
C VAL A 106 -12.74 -2.68 9.87
N VAL A 107 -12.93 -1.40 9.55
CA VAL A 107 -14.26 -0.86 9.25
C VAL A 107 -14.82 -1.49 7.97
N GLY A 108 -14.01 -1.52 6.90
CA GLY A 108 -14.41 -2.14 5.64
C GLY A 108 -14.62 -3.65 5.78
N GLY A 109 -13.78 -4.34 6.55
CA GLY A 109 -13.93 -5.76 6.84
C GLY A 109 -15.20 -6.09 7.60
N ILE A 110 -15.55 -5.30 8.63
CA ILE A 110 -16.82 -5.44 9.37
C ILE A 110 -18.00 -5.21 8.43
N PHE A 111 -17.93 -4.17 7.60
CA PHE A 111 -18.99 -3.87 6.63
C PHE A 111 -19.18 -5.02 5.64
N LEU A 112 -18.10 -5.55 5.06
CA LEU A 112 -18.17 -6.71 4.16
C LEU A 112 -18.65 -7.97 4.88
N ALA A 113 -18.24 -8.21 6.13
CA ALA A 113 -18.69 -9.36 6.90
C ALA A 113 -20.18 -9.30 7.24
N TYR A 114 -20.73 -8.12 7.50
CA TYR A 114 -22.13 -7.94 7.85
C TYR A 114 -23.05 -7.85 6.63
N SER A 115 -22.62 -7.12 5.60
CA SER A 115 -23.45 -6.80 4.43
C SER A 115 -23.14 -7.66 3.21
N GLY A 116 -22.00 -8.37 3.18
CA GLY A 116 -21.48 -9.11 2.01
C GLY A 116 -22.47 -10.07 1.38
N ASP A 117 -23.21 -10.82 2.19
CA ASP A 117 -24.17 -11.82 1.70
C ASP A 117 -25.59 -11.24 1.51
N SER A 118 -25.79 -9.96 1.83
CA SER A 118 -27.11 -9.34 1.70
C SER A 118 -27.42 -9.08 0.23
N LYS A 119 -28.66 -9.41 -0.18
CA LYS A 119 -29.13 -9.20 -1.56
C LYS A 119 -28.95 -7.75 -2.02
N TRP A 120 -29.27 -6.79 -1.14
CA TRP A 120 -29.08 -5.37 -1.40
C TRP A 120 -27.62 -5.03 -1.74
N PHE A 121 -26.67 -5.56 -0.97
CA PHE A 121 -25.26 -5.25 -1.20
C PHE A 121 -24.73 -5.91 -2.48
N ILE A 122 -25.09 -7.17 -2.73
CA ILE A 122 -24.73 -7.88 -3.97
C ILE A 122 -25.26 -7.14 -5.20
N GLU A 123 -26.49 -6.65 -5.15
CA GLU A 123 -27.06 -5.83 -6.23
C GLU A 123 -26.36 -4.46 -6.35
N PHE A 124 -25.95 -3.86 -5.24
CA PHE A 124 -25.23 -2.58 -5.23
C PHE A 124 -23.83 -2.67 -5.84
N ILE A 125 -23.09 -3.76 -5.57
CA ILE A 125 -21.73 -3.92 -6.09
C ILE A 125 -21.69 -4.47 -7.51
N ALA A 126 -22.81 -4.95 -8.06
CA ALA A 126 -22.85 -5.44 -9.44
C ALA A 126 -22.36 -4.34 -10.42
N PRO A 127 -21.53 -4.68 -11.42
CA PRO A 127 -21.15 -6.03 -11.85
C PRO A 127 -19.96 -6.67 -11.11
N PHE A 128 -19.43 -6.05 -10.06
CA PHE A 128 -18.32 -6.58 -9.26
C PHE A 128 -18.77 -7.70 -8.31
N GLY A 129 -17.85 -8.62 -8.00
CA GLY A 129 -18.04 -9.67 -7.00
C GLY A 129 -17.50 -9.29 -5.61
N LEU A 130 -17.77 -10.14 -4.62
CA LEU A 130 -17.25 -9.95 -3.25
C LEU A 130 -15.72 -9.99 -3.18
N THR A 131 -15.09 -10.84 -3.99
CA THR A 131 -13.62 -10.87 -4.10
C THR A 131 -13.07 -9.55 -4.63
N ASP A 132 -13.77 -8.91 -5.56
CA ASP A 132 -13.38 -7.61 -6.10
C ASP A 132 -13.49 -6.54 -5.01
N MET A 133 -14.54 -6.60 -4.18
CA MET A 133 -14.69 -5.67 -3.04
C MET A 133 -13.59 -5.85 -1.98
N LEU A 134 -13.13 -7.09 -1.74
CA LEU A 134 -11.96 -7.33 -0.90
C LEU A 134 -10.69 -6.73 -1.52
N GLN A 135 -10.51 -6.84 -2.84
CA GLN A 135 -9.39 -6.20 -3.54
C GLN A 135 -9.47 -4.67 -3.50
N VAL A 136 -10.67 -4.08 -3.63
CA VAL A 136 -10.89 -2.64 -3.45
C VAL A 136 -10.53 -2.22 -2.03
N LEU A 137 -10.95 -2.97 -1.01
CA LEU A 137 -10.62 -2.68 0.39
C LEU A 137 -9.11 -2.70 0.64
N LEU A 138 -8.44 -3.77 0.17
CA LEU A 138 -6.98 -3.90 0.25
C LEU A 138 -6.26 -2.80 -0.53
N GLY A 139 -6.76 -2.47 -1.73
CA GLY A 139 -6.23 -1.41 -2.58
C GLY A 139 -6.35 -0.04 -1.92
N LEU A 140 -7.50 0.27 -1.31
CA LEU A 140 -7.73 1.52 -0.58
C LEU A 140 -6.82 1.63 0.66
N ALA A 141 -6.66 0.52 1.40
CA ALA A 141 -5.78 0.45 2.55
C ALA A 141 -4.31 0.67 2.14
N ALA A 142 -3.85 0.00 1.09
CA ALA A 142 -2.49 0.16 0.55
C ALA A 142 -2.25 1.56 -0.04
N ALA A 143 -3.22 2.13 -0.75
CA ALA A 143 -3.15 3.49 -1.27
C ALA A 143 -3.02 4.49 -0.11
N THR A 144 -3.85 4.35 0.93
CA THR A 144 -3.80 5.23 2.11
C THR A 144 -2.46 5.12 2.81
N HIS A 145 -1.96 3.89 3.02
CA HIS A 145 -0.64 3.67 3.61
C HIS A 145 0.46 4.40 2.84
N GLY A 146 0.51 4.19 1.52
CA GLY A 146 1.53 4.77 0.66
C GLY A 146 1.43 6.29 0.53
N VAL A 147 0.21 6.83 0.37
CA VAL A 147 -0.02 8.28 0.24
C VAL A 147 0.40 8.99 1.52
N LEU A 148 -0.02 8.49 2.68
CA LEU A 148 0.30 9.13 3.97
C LEU A 148 1.81 9.15 4.22
N ILE A 149 2.51 8.04 3.93
CA ILE A 149 3.97 7.99 4.04
C ILE A 149 4.61 9.04 3.11
N LEU A 150 4.30 9.00 1.82
CA LEU A 150 4.98 9.84 0.84
C LEU A 150 4.65 11.32 0.99
N TRP A 151 3.44 11.64 1.43
CA TRP A 151 3.04 13.00 1.71
C TRP A 151 3.77 13.52 2.95
N LYS A 152 3.73 12.79 4.07
CA LYS A 152 4.38 13.26 5.30
C LYS A 152 5.89 13.42 5.15
N LEU A 153 6.58 12.42 4.60
CA LEU A 153 8.02 12.52 4.34
C LEU A 153 8.40 13.67 3.38
N ARG A 154 7.47 14.10 2.51
CA ARG A 154 7.68 15.27 1.66
C ARG A 154 7.52 16.58 2.42
N GLU A 155 6.60 16.67 3.38
CA GLU A 155 6.43 17.87 4.21
C GLU A 155 7.70 18.18 4.99
N GLU A 156 8.30 17.16 5.62
CA GLU A 156 9.59 17.29 6.33
C GLU A 156 10.72 17.81 5.41
N GLY A 157 10.86 17.27 4.21
CA GLY A 157 11.90 17.72 3.27
C GLY A 157 11.66 19.10 2.63
N LEU A 158 10.54 19.76 2.93
CA LEU A 158 10.27 21.15 2.52
C LEU A 158 10.44 22.15 3.68
N ASP A 159 10.46 21.67 4.93
CA ASP A 159 10.59 22.48 6.14
C ASP A 159 12.06 22.59 6.62
N GLU A 160 12.99 21.88 5.99
CA GLU A 160 14.46 22.03 6.10
C GLU A 160 15.07 22.88 4.97
#